data_AF-A0A7Y2IUT7-F1
#
_entry.id   AF-A0A7Y2IUT7-F1
#
_cell.length_a   1.000
_cell.length_b   1.000
_cell.length_c   1.000
_cell.angle_alpha   90.00
_cell.angle_beta   90.00
_cell.angle_gamma   90.00
#
_symmetry.space_group_name_H-M   'P 1'
#
loop_
_entity.id
_entity.type
_entity.pdbx_description
1 polymer ?
#
loop_
_entity_poly.entity_id
_entity_poly.type
_entity_poly.pdbx_seq_one_letter_code
_entity_poly.pdbx_strand_id
1 'polypeptide(L)' 'VTGVVLGEAQDRLIVRVSDGEDVEVPFVDPIVSMVHPSGGHVIIDAPPGLFGDLPA' A
#
# COMPACT_ATOMS: atom_id res chain seq x y z
N VAL A 1 -0.90 -5.43 -4.85
CA VAL A 1 -0.79 -4.07 -5.42
C VAL A 1 -1.34 -4.11 -6.83
N THR A 2 -2.29 -3.25 -7.15
CA THR A 2 -3.00 -3.23 -8.44
C THR A 2 -2.60 -2.04 -9.31
N GLY A 3 -1.95 -1.03 -8.75
CA GLY A 3 -1.48 0.13 -9.50
C GLY A 3 -0.76 1.16 -8.64
N VAL A 4 -0.41 2.27 -9.26
CA VAL A 4 0.20 3.45 -8.64
C VAL A 4 -0.55 4.69 -9.13
N VAL A 5 -0.94 5.56 -8.21
CA VAL A 5 -1.45 6.90 -8.49
C VAL A 5 -0.29 7.87 -8.30
N LEU A 6 0.09 8.55 -9.39
CA LEU A 6 1.10 9.61 -9.34
C LEU A 6 0.43 10.89 -8.83
N GLY A 7 0.92 11.44 -7.72
CA GLY A 7 0.37 12.65 -7.11
C GLY A 7 1.38 13.79 -7.16
N GLU A 8 0.89 15.04 -7.21
CA GLU A 8 1.78 16.21 -7.21
C GLU A 8 2.62 16.34 -5.93
N ALA A 9 2.09 15.87 -4.79
CA ALA A 9 2.78 15.88 -3.51
C ALA A 9 3.45 14.54 -3.18
N GLN A 10 2.76 13.42 -3.43
CA GLN A 10 3.29 12.09 -3.20
C GLN A 10 2.55 11.03 -4.04
N ASP A 11 3.29 9.99 -4.40
CA ASP A 11 2.74 8.81 -5.06
C ASP A 11 2.03 7.89 -4.04
N ARG A 12 1.05 7.14 -4.53
CA ARG A 12 0.30 6.17 -3.71
C ARG A 12 0.13 4.85 -4.44
N LEU A 13 0.33 3.76 -3.73
CA LEU A 13 0.05 2.41 -4.22
C LEU A 13 -1.44 2.13 -4.07
N ILE A 14 -2.05 1.51 -5.08
CA ILE A 14 -3.38 0.92 -4.94
C ILE A 14 -3.22 -0.51 -4.43
N VAL A 15 -3.78 -0.78 -3.25
CA VAL A 15 -3.76 -2.09 -2.60
C VAL A 15 -5.18 -2.63 -2.53
N ARG A 16 -5.45 -3.65 -3.34
CA ARG A 16 -6.65 -4.48 -3.22
C ARG A 16 -6.54 -5.33 -1.95
N VAL A 17 -7.45 -5.13 -1.02
CA VAL A 17 -7.53 -5.93 0.22
C VAL A 17 -8.51 -7.09 0.05
N SER A 18 -8.48 -8.04 0.99
CA SER A 18 -9.19 -9.32 0.91
C SER A 18 -10.70 -9.19 0.65
N ASP A 19 -11.31 -8.10 1.11
CA ASP A 19 -12.73 -7.80 0.94
C ASP A 19 -13.07 -7.16 -0.42
N GLY A 20 -12.08 -7.05 -1.31
CA GLY A 20 -12.25 -6.49 -2.65
C GLY A 20 -12.18 -4.97 -2.73
N GLU A 21 -12.05 -4.27 -1.59
CA GLU A 21 -11.83 -2.83 -1.53
C GLU A 21 -10.41 -2.45 -1.97
N ASP A 22 -10.27 -1.24 -2.52
CA ASP A 22 -8.98 -0.64 -2.87
C ASP A 22 -8.61 0.41 -1.82
N VAL A 23 -7.43 0.24 -1.22
CA VAL A 23 -6.84 1.20 -0.28
C VAL A 23 -5.67 1.91 -0.96
N GLU A 24 -5.64 3.23 -0.88
CA GLU A 24 -4.52 4.04 -1.37
C GLU A 24 -3.46 4.19 -0.26
N VAL A 25 -2.31 3.57 -0.46
CA VAL A 25 -1.20 3.55 0.51
C VAL A 25 -0.12 4.54 0.07
N PRO A 26 0.26 5.52 0.90
CA PRO A 26 1.40 6.39 0.63
C PRO A 26 2.67 5.61 0.27
N PHE A 27 3.26 5.89 -0.88
CA PHE A 27 4.50 5.22 -1.29
C PHE A 27 5.73 5.98 -0.80
N VAL A 28 6.00 5.86 0.50
CA VAL A 28 7.11 6.54 1.20
C VAL A 28 7.81 5.57 2.15
N ASP A 29 9.12 5.73 2.35
CA ASP A 29 9.94 4.82 3.16
C ASP A 29 9.38 4.52 4.57
N PRO A 30 8.76 5.49 5.29
CA PRO A 30 8.18 5.19 6.61
C PRO A 30 6.97 4.25 6.60
N ILE A 31 6.32 4.06 5.44
CA ILE A 31 5.11 3.22 5.30
C ILE A 31 5.39 2.00 4.44
N VAL A 32 6.13 2.15 3.33
CA VAL A 32 6.51 1.05 2.44
C VAL A 32 8.00 0.78 2.64
N SER A 33 8.29 -0.09 3.59
CA SER A 33 9.66 -0.33 4.05
C SER A 33 10.48 -1.20 3.10
N MET A 34 9.82 -1.99 2.24
CA MET A 34 10.53 -2.82 1.26
C MET A 34 9.71 -3.08 0.00
N VAL A 35 10.39 -3.07 -1.14
CA VAL A 35 9.82 -3.44 -2.44
C VAL A 35 10.65 -4.58 -3.02
N HIS A 36 10.00 -5.68 -3.39
CA HIS A 36 10.61 -6.83 -4.05
C HIS A 36 10.01 -7.01 -5.45
N PRO A 37 10.51 -6.30 -6.48
CA PRO A 37 9.95 -6.40 -7.82
C PRO A 37 10.05 -7.81 -8.40
N SER A 38 11.18 -8.49 -8.17
CA SER A 38 11.40 -9.88 -8.60
C SER A 38 10.53 -10.88 -7.85
N GLY A 39 10.17 -10.57 -6.60
CA GLY A 39 9.31 -11.39 -5.76
C GLY A 39 7.83 -11.03 -5.83
N GLY A 40 7.46 -9.98 -6.58
CA GLY A 40 6.07 -9.54 -6.77
C GLY A 40 5.36 -9.04 -5.51
N HIS A 41 6.08 -8.60 -4.48
CA HIS A 41 5.47 -8.15 -3.22
C HIS A 41 6.17 -6.92 -2.63
N VAL A 42 5.49 -6.29 -1.68
CA VAL A 42 5.96 -5.15 -0.90
C VAL A 42 5.71 -5.42 0.57
N ILE A 43 6.54 -4.85 1.45
CA ILE A 43 6.32 -4.83 2.89
C ILE A 43 5.78 -3.45 3.24
N ILE A 44 4.62 -3.43 3.90
CA ILE A 44 3.94 -2.21 4.32
C ILE A 44 3.85 -2.23 5.84
N ASP A 45 4.58 -1.31 6.48
CA ASP A 45 4.52 -1.06 7.92
C ASP A 45 3.42 -0.03 8.18
N ALA A 46 2.18 -0.51 8.18
CA ALA A 46 1.00 0.33 8.21
C ALA A 46 0.83 1.04 9.57
N PRO A 47 0.69 2.38 9.59
CA PRO A 47 0.25 3.05 10.79
C PRO A 47 -1.20 2.64 11.14
N PRO A 48 -1.58 2.71 12.43
CA PRO A 48 -2.95 2.43 12.85
C PRO A 48 -3.96 3.22 12.03
N GLY A 49 -5.03 2.56 11.57
CA GLY A 49 -6.07 3.17 10.75
C GLY A 49 -5.81 3.16 9.24
N LEU A 50 -4.58 2.91 8.76
CA LEU A 50 -4.32 2.82 7.32
C LEU A 50 -5.05 1.64 6.67
N PHE A 51 -5.06 0.50 7.37
CA PHE A 51 -5.87 -0.68 7.01
C PHE A 51 -7.02 -0.91 7.99
N GLY A 52 -7.27 0.06 8.88
CA GLY A 52 -8.42 0.11 9.78
C GLY A 52 -8.68 -1.15 10.61
N ASP A 53 -9.54 -2.00 10.07
CA ASP A 53 -10.22 -3.13 10.74
C ASP A 53 -10.44 -4.30 9.75
N LEU A 54 -9.60 -4.39 8.70
CA LEU A 54 -9.74 -5.42 7.67
C LEU A 54 -9.51 -6.81 8.28
N PRO A 55 -10.38 -7.80 8.00
CA PRO A 55 -10.16 -9.17 8.45
C PRO A 55 -8.88 -9.74 7.81
N ALA A 56 -8.09 -10.44 8.63
CA ALA A 56 -6.84 -11.09 8.24
C ALA A 56 -7.04 -12.17 7.16
#